data_AF-A0A1X7R1A9-F1
#
_entry.id   AF-A0A1X7R1A9-F1
#
_cell.length_a   1.000
_cell.length_b   1.000
_cell.length_c   1.000
_cell.angle_alpha   90.00
_cell.angle_beta   90.00
_cell.angle_gamma   90.00
#
_symmetry.space_group_name_H-M   'P 1'
#
loop_
_entity.id
_entity.type
_entity.pdbx_description
1 polymer ?
#
loop_
_entity_poly.entity_id
_entity_poly.type
_entity_poly.pdbx_seq_one_letter_code
_entity_poly.pdbx_strand_id
1 'polypeptide(L)'
;MRGLEYEQLNTSTSIVQDNGMDFGEARLELPCDKFRSRFTFGIVTAFQYKWFVICWVCTFLSFVLCVTVSNETGSALLIMLYVYLQIFSIIFSIFVNTAIFLKFRMSQEDKMKFYSEIVNNRPYSNDKSWDVVCYNMISYFKESGLHNALYDGADCHSLFQWLLKDNKDGKIDIQTDTVEDASTLLAKDAIDKSKLIYLETAREKAYLIYLQSENSYWVKKYPELAQ
;
A
#
# COMPACT_ATOMS: atom_id res chain seq x y z
N MET A 1 -33.88 48.91 -10.76
CA MET A 1 -32.70 48.05 -10.52
C MET A 1 -33.13 46.73 -9.88
N ARG A 2 -33.85 45.86 -10.61
CA ARG A 2 -34.24 44.52 -10.11
C ARG A 2 -34.49 43.51 -11.23
N GLY A 3 -33.92 43.77 -12.41
CA GLY A 3 -34.18 43.01 -13.65
C GLY A 3 -32.94 42.46 -14.33
N LEU A 4 -31.77 42.52 -13.69
CA LEU A 4 -30.50 42.01 -14.25
C LEU A 4 -29.89 40.85 -13.46
N GLU A 5 -30.49 40.45 -12.33
CA GLU A 5 -30.00 39.30 -11.53
C GLU A 5 -30.59 37.95 -11.95
N TYR A 6 -31.67 37.92 -12.74
CA TYR A 6 -32.31 36.66 -13.13
C TYR A 6 -31.71 36.01 -14.38
N GLU A 7 -30.95 36.75 -15.19
CA GLU A 7 -30.35 36.23 -16.43
C GLU A 7 -28.99 35.55 -16.21
N GLN A 8 -28.33 35.82 -15.09
CA GLN A 8 -27.10 35.12 -14.70
C GLN A 8 -27.35 33.78 -13.98
N LEU A 9 -28.53 33.60 -13.37
CA LEU A 9 -28.90 32.32 -12.77
C LEU A 9 -29.31 31.27 -13.80
N ASN A 10 -29.98 31.64 -14.89
CA ASN A 10 -30.39 30.67 -15.93
C ASN A 10 -29.28 30.29 -16.92
N THR A 11 -28.20 31.09 -17.02
CA THR A 11 -27.04 30.73 -17.85
C THR A 11 -26.10 29.76 -17.12
N SER A 12 -26.22 29.65 -15.79
CA SER A 12 -25.39 28.74 -14.98
C SER A 12 -25.98 27.33 -14.86
N THR A 13 -27.23 27.11 -15.28
CA THR A 13 -27.94 25.82 -15.12
C THR A 13 -28.08 25.03 -16.44
N SER A 14 -27.50 25.52 -17.54
CA SER A 14 -27.49 24.81 -18.84
C SER A 14 -26.13 24.22 -19.24
N ILE A 15 -25.12 24.28 -18.36
CA ILE A 15 -23.81 23.62 -18.56
C ILE A 15 -23.72 22.31 -17.74
N VAL A 16 -24.85 21.66 -17.52
CA VAL A 16 -24.91 20.25 -17.06
C VAL A 16 -25.49 19.44 -18.20
N GLN A 17 -24.74 19.34 -19.29
CA GLN A 17 -24.99 18.34 -20.30
C GLN A 17 -23.66 17.87 -20.88
N ASP A 18 -23.37 16.61 -20.57
CA ASP A 18 -22.57 15.71 -21.37
C ASP A 18 -21.15 16.14 -21.71
N ASN A 19 -20.30 16.16 -20.69
CA ASN A 19 -18.91 15.76 -20.89
C ASN A 19 -18.79 14.36 -20.33
N GLY A 20 -18.87 13.36 -21.23
CA GLY A 20 -18.25 12.07 -21.00
C GLY A 20 -16.90 12.32 -20.34
N MET A 21 -16.75 11.82 -19.12
CA MET A 21 -15.57 12.02 -18.28
C MET A 21 -14.43 11.21 -18.92
N ASP A 22 -13.92 11.74 -20.01
CA ASP A 22 -12.59 11.47 -20.53
C ASP A 22 -11.64 11.92 -19.43
N PHE A 23 -11.24 10.96 -18.60
CA PHE A 23 -10.08 11.10 -17.73
C PHE A 23 -8.91 11.36 -18.66
N GLY A 24 -8.69 12.64 -18.98
CA GLY A 24 -7.57 13.10 -19.77
C GLY A 24 -6.33 12.41 -19.23
N GLU A 25 -5.73 11.59 -20.10
CA GLU A 25 -4.57 10.74 -19.86
C GLU A 25 -3.34 11.58 -19.46
N ALA A 26 -3.33 12.18 -18.26
CA ALA A 26 -2.12 12.11 -17.47
C ALA A 26 -1.96 10.62 -17.19
N ARG A 27 -1.21 9.91 -18.04
CA ARG A 27 -0.94 8.49 -17.84
C ARG A 27 -0.31 8.34 -16.46
N LEU A 28 -1.14 7.99 -15.47
CA LEU A 28 -0.70 7.66 -14.13
C LEU A 28 0.16 6.43 -14.32
N GLU A 29 1.47 6.57 -14.32
CA GLU A 29 2.38 5.44 -14.54
C GLU A 29 2.41 4.61 -13.26
N LEU A 30 1.50 3.64 -13.15
CA LEU A 30 1.52 2.68 -12.07
C LEU A 30 2.59 1.61 -12.34
N PRO A 31 3.09 0.91 -11.30
CA PRO A 31 4.00 -0.21 -11.49
C PRO A 31 3.45 -1.29 -12.43
N CYS A 32 2.13 -1.46 -12.49
CA CYS A 32 1.47 -2.36 -13.43
C CYS A 32 1.66 -1.98 -14.90
N ASP A 33 1.82 -0.70 -15.23
CA ASP A 33 2.08 -0.23 -16.60
C ASP A 33 3.53 -0.50 -17.03
N LYS A 34 4.46 -0.46 -16.06
CA LYS A 34 5.89 -0.66 -16.31
C LYS A 34 6.29 -2.14 -16.29
N PHE A 35 5.70 -2.93 -15.40
CA PHE A 35 6.04 -4.33 -15.20
C PHE A 35 4.86 -5.19 -15.59
N ARG A 36 5.04 -6.07 -16.58
CA ARG A 36 3.98 -7.00 -17.04
C ARG A 36 3.55 -8.02 -15.96
N SER A 37 4.38 -8.27 -14.96
CA SER A 37 4.12 -9.25 -13.92
C SER A 37 4.45 -8.69 -12.53
N ARG A 38 3.55 -8.96 -11.57
CA ARG A 38 3.74 -8.73 -10.13
C ARG A 38 5.03 -9.37 -9.62
N PHE A 39 5.42 -10.52 -10.17
CA PHE A 39 6.66 -11.21 -9.80
C PHE A 39 7.90 -10.41 -10.21
N THR A 40 7.90 -9.84 -11.43
CA THR A 40 9.00 -9.00 -11.90
C THR A 40 9.13 -7.73 -11.06
N PHE A 41 7.99 -7.10 -10.72
CA PHE A 41 7.98 -5.97 -9.80
C PHE A 41 8.55 -6.35 -8.43
N GLY A 42 8.07 -7.45 -7.83
CA GLY A 42 8.55 -7.94 -6.54
C GLY A 42 10.05 -8.23 -6.53
N ILE A 43 10.61 -8.83 -7.59
CA ILE A 43 12.05 -9.04 -7.73
C ILE A 43 12.80 -7.71 -7.76
N VAL A 44 12.38 -6.77 -8.61
CA VAL A 44 13.06 -5.47 -8.73
C VAL A 44 13.03 -4.71 -7.41
N THR A 45 11.88 -4.71 -6.73
CA THR A 45 11.72 -4.10 -5.40
C THR A 45 12.59 -4.83 -4.36
N ALA A 46 12.71 -6.16 -4.42
CA ALA A 46 13.59 -6.93 -3.53
C ALA A 46 15.07 -6.56 -3.71
N PHE A 47 15.52 -6.34 -4.96
CA PHE A 47 16.89 -5.90 -5.25
C PHE A 47 17.20 -4.46 -4.78
N GLN A 48 16.18 -3.65 -4.47
CA GLN A 48 16.39 -2.33 -3.87
C GLN A 48 16.76 -2.41 -2.38
N TYR A 49 16.49 -3.54 -1.70
CA TYR A 49 16.93 -3.75 -0.32
C TYR A 49 18.43 -4.07 -0.29
N LYS A 50 19.24 -3.12 0.21
CA LYS A 50 20.69 -3.25 0.31
C LYS A 50 21.14 -4.54 1.02
N TRP A 51 20.42 -4.96 2.07
CA TRP A 51 20.70 -6.20 2.79
C TRP A 51 20.50 -7.45 1.94
N PHE A 52 19.47 -7.47 1.08
CA PHE A 52 19.23 -8.58 0.18
C PHE A 52 20.40 -8.75 -0.81
N VAL A 53 20.86 -7.64 -1.40
CA VAL A 53 22.02 -7.65 -2.31
C VAL A 53 23.29 -8.13 -1.60
N ILE A 54 23.55 -7.63 -0.38
CA ILE A 54 24.71 -8.04 0.42
C ILE A 54 24.66 -9.54 0.74
N CYS A 55 23.51 -10.07 1.19
CA CYS A 55 23.33 -11.49 1.46
C CYS A 55 23.60 -12.33 0.20
N TRP A 56 23.09 -11.90 -0.96
CA TRP A 56 23.26 -12.60 -2.22
C TRP A 56 24.73 -12.64 -2.68
N VAL A 57 25.45 -11.52 -2.53
CA VAL A 57 26.89 -11.44 -2.82
C VAL A 57 27.71 -12.33 -1.87
N CYS A 58 27.41 -12.32 -0.56
CA CYS A 58 28.08 -13.18 0.42
C CYS A 58 27.85 -14.67 0.13
N THR A 59 26.63 -15.03 -0.24
CA THR A 59 26.26 -16.37 -0.69
C THR A 59 27.07 -16.77 -1.92
N PHE A 60 27.17 -15.90 -2.92
CA PHE A 60 27.92 -16.18 -4.14
C PHE A 60 29.42 -16.36 -3.88
N LEU A 61 30.00 -15.49 -3.04
CA LEU A 61 31.40 -15.62 -2.61
C LEU A 61 31.66 -16.93 -1.87
N SER A 62 30.77 -17.31 -0.95
CA SER A 62 30.85 -18.58 -0.23
C SER A 62 30.78 -19.78 -1.18
N PHE A 63 29.96 -19.72 -2.24
CA PHE A 63 29.85 -20.77 -3.24
C PHE A 63 31.16 -20.95 -4.01
N VAL A 64 31.76 -19.85 -4.49
CA VAL A 64 33.03 -19.88 -5.22
C VAL A 64 34.13 -20.48 -4.34
N LEU A 65 34.23 -20.06 -3.08
CA LEU A 65 35.19 -20.63 -2.12
C LEU A 65 34.97 -22.12 -1.90
N CYS A 66 33.72 -22.56 -1.74
CA CYS A 66 33.37 -23.97 -1.55
C CYS A 66 33.80 -24.83 -2.75
N VAL A 67 33.54 -24.37 -3.98
CA VAL A 67 33.94 -25.08 -5.20
C VAL A 67 35.47 -25.17 -5.32
N THR A 68 36.20 -24.10 -4.99
CA THR A 68 37.67 -24.11 -5.07
C THR A 68 38.31 -25.09 -4.07
N VAL A 69 37.80 -25.17 -2.84
CA VAL A 69 38.32 -26.07 -1.80
C VAL A 69 37.92 -27.53 -2.02
N SER A 70 36.70 -27.77 -2.51
CA SER A 70 36.16 -29.12 -2.71
C SER A 70 36.80 -29.89 -3.87
N ASN A 71 37.35 -29.18 -4.86
CA ASN A 71 38.07 -29.78 -5.98
C ASN A 71 39.30 -30.60 -5.52
N GLU A 72 39.89 -30.28 -4.37
CA GLU A 72 41.04 -31.00 -3.82
C GLU A 72 40.64 -32.19 -2.93
N THR A 73 39.42 -32.25 -2.40
CA THR A 73 39.03 -33.17 -1.31
C THR A 73 37.94 -34.19 -1.66
N GLY A 74 37.48 -34.28 -2.91
CA GLY A 74 36.55 -35.33 -3.34
C GLY A 74 35.18 -35.29 -2.61
N SER A 75 34.70 -34.09 -2.28
CA SER A 75 33.61 -33.87 -1.35
C SER A 75 32.25 -33.61 -2.01
N ALA A 76 31.84 -34.48 -2.94
CA ALA A 76 30.57 -34.35 -3.68
C ALA A 76 29.32 -34.21 -2.76
N LEU A 77 29.31 -34.88 -1.60
CA LEU A 77 28.22 -34.76 -0.62
C LEU A 77 28.16 -33.38 0.04
N LEU A 78 29.30 -32.72 0.26
CA LEU A 78 29.34 -31.36 0.82
C LEU A 78 28.85 -30.34 -0.21
N ILE A 79 29.20 -30.52 -1.48
CA ILE A 79 28.71 -29.68 -2.58
C ILE A 79 27.19 -29.81 -2.72
N MET A 80 26.66 -31.05 -2.71
CA MET A 80 25.21 -31.31 -2.78
C MET A 80 24.44 -30.68 -1.60
N LEU A 81 24.95 -30.85 -0.37
CA LEU A 81 24.35 -30.25 0.82
C LEU A 81 24.36 -28.71 0.75
N TYR A 82 25.46 -28.13 0.25
CA TYR A 82 25.58 -26.69 0.07
C TYR A 82 24.58 -26.14 -0.96
N VAL A 83 24.45 -26.80 -2.12
CA VAL A 83 23.47 -26.41 -3.14
C VAL A 83 22.05 -26.48 -2.59
N TYR A 84 21.72 -27.50 -1.80
CA TYR A 84 20.42 -27.61 -1.14
C TYR A 84 20.16 -26.45 -0.17
N LEU A 85 21.14 -26.10 0.68
CA LEU A 85 21.04 -24.96 1.59
C LEU A 85 20.88 -23.63 0.85
N GLN A 86 21.50 -23.47 -0.32
CA GLN A 86 21.34 -22.28 -1.14
C GLN A 86 19.96 -22.17 -1.77
N ILE A 87 19.42 -23.26 -2.31
CA ILE A 87 18.05 -23.30 -2.81
C ILE A 87 17.08 -22.95 -1.68
N PHE A 88 17.27 -23.54 -0.49
CA PHE A 88 16.45 -23.23 0.68
C PHE A 88 16.58 -21.77 1.11
N SER A 89 17.78 -21.20 1.11
CA SER A 89 18.03 -19.78 1.42
C SER A 89 17.31 -18.84 0.45
N ILE A 90 17.35 -19.14 -0.85
CA ILE A 90 16.64 -18.36 -1.87
C ILE A 90 15.13 -18.44 -1.65
N ILE A 91 14.58 -19.65 -1.45
CA ILE A 91 13.14 -19.85 -1.19
C ILE A 91 12.73 -19.13 0.10
N PHE A 92 13.51 -19.28 1.17
CA PHE A 92 13.26 -18.62 2.45
C PHE A 92 13.32 -17.10 2.31
N SER A 93 14.26 -16.57 1.53
CA SER A 93 14.36 -15.14 1.27
C SER A 93 13.16 -14.61 0.46
N ILE A 94 12.68 -15.36 -0.55
CA ILE A 94 11.44 -15.03 -1.27
C ILE A 94 10.25 -15.06 -0.31
N PHE A 95 10.16 -16.07 0.56
CA PHE A 95 9.09 -16.20 1.53
C PHE A 95 9.10 -15.07 2.56
N VAL A 96 10.26 -14.72 3.12
CA VAL A 96 10.42 -13.59 4.04
C VAL A 96 10.11 -12.28 3.35
N ASN A 97 10.57 -12.06 2.11
CA ASN A 97 10.20 -10.87 1.34
C ASN A 97 8.70 -10.80 1.09
N THR A 98 8.05 -11.92 0.76
CA THR A 98 6.60 -12.00 0.59
C THR A 98 5.89 -11.71 1.91
N ALA A 99 6.38 -12.23 3.03
CA ALA A 99 5.85 -11.95 4.37
C ALA A 99 6.07 -10.49 4.79
N ILE A 100 7.18 -9.85 4.41
CA ILE A 100 7.44 -8.42 4.63
C ILE A 100 6.53 -7.58 3.74
N PHE A 101 6.29 -8.01 2.50
CA PHE A 101 5.32 -7.41 1.58
C PHE A 101 3.89 -7.49 2.13
N LEU A 102 3.54 -8.62 2.73
CA LEU A 102 2.29 -8.83 3.49
C LEU A 102 2.24 -8.02 4.79
N LYS A 103 3.39 -7.77 5.40
CA LYS A 103 3.53 -6.99 6.64
C LYS A 103 3.99 -5.56 6.34
N PHE A 104 3.42 -4.96 5.28
CA PHE A 104 3.50 -3.53 5.01
C PHE A 104 2.93 -2.78 6.23
N ARG A 105 3.81 -2.47 7.18
CA ARG A 105 3.43 -1.86 8.45
C ARG A 105 3.36 -0.36 8.25
N MET A 106 2.20 0.12 7.79
CA MET A 106 1.93 1.55 7.72
C MET A 106 1.99 2.17 9.12
N SER A 107 2.69 3.29 9.23
CA SER A 107 2.60 4.19 10.37
C SER A 107 1.16 4.68 10.55
N GLN A 108 0.84 5.19 11.74
CA GLN A 108 -0.45 5.86 11.97
C GLN A 108 -0.63 7.06 11.03
N GLU A 109 0.45 7.78 10.73
CA GLU A 109 0.44 8.91 9.79
C GLU A 109 0.15 8.46 8.36
N ASP A 110 0.77 7.37 7.91
CA ASP A 110 0.54 6.78 6.59
C ASP A 110 -0.91 6.30 6.42
N LYS A 111 -1.46 5.66 7.47
CA LYS A 111 -2.87 5.26 7.51
C LYS A 111 -3.79 6.47 7.44
N MET A 112 -3.47 7.55 8.14
CA MET A 112 -4.26 8.79 8.12
C MET A 112 -4.25 9.42 6.72
N LYS A 113 -3.06 9.50 6.09
CA LYS A 113 -2.91 10.00 4.72
C LYS A 113 -3.70 9.13 3.74
N PHE A 114 -3.62 7.82 3.89
CA PHE A 114 -4.38 6.86 3.09
C PHE A 114 -5.89 7.08 3.18
N TYR A 115 -6.44 7.18 4.39
CA TYR A 115 -7.87 7.46 4.58
C TYR A 115 -8.27 8.83 4.02
N SER A 116 -7.41 9.84 4.13
CA SER A 116 -7.64 11.15 3.52
C SER A 116 -7.76 11.06 2.00
N GLU A 117 -6.89 10.29 1.34
CA GLU A 117 -6.95 10.10 -0.12
C GLU A 117 -8.24 9.38 -0.54
N ILE A 118 -8.72 8.41 0.24
CA ILE A 118 -10.01 7.73 -0.02
C ILE A 118 -11.18 8.71 0.11
N VAL A 119 -11.19 9.52 1.16
CA VAL A 119 -12.23 10.54 1.40
C VAL A 119 -12.29 11.55 0.24
N ASN A 120 -11.14 11.95 -0.28
CA ASN A 120 -11.04 12.96 -1.33
C ASN A 120 -11.39 12.41 -2.72
N ASN A 121 -10.88 11.23 -3.07
CA ASN A 121 -11.03 10.64 -4.41
C ASN A 121 -12.31 9.80 -4.56
N ARG A 122 -12.96 9.41 -3.46
CA ARG A 122 -14.23 8.66 -3.44
C ARG A 122 -14.21 7.41 -4.35
N PRO A 123 -13.24 6.49 -4.15
CA PRO A 123 -13.16 5.27 -4.94
C PRO A 123 -14.37 4.36 -4.68
N TYR A 124 -14.68 3.48 -5.63
CA TYR A 124 -15.74 2.48 -5.54
C TYR A 124 -15.16 1.09 -5.87
N SER A 125 -15.97 0.02 -5.88
CA SER A 125 -15.50 -1.38 -6.05
C SER A 125 -14.68 -1.71 -7.32
N ASN A 126 -14.48 -0.76 -8.23
CA ASN A 126 -13.74 -0.99 -9.46
C ASN A 126 -12.26 -0.63 -9.28
N ASP A 127 -11.37 -1.56 -9.60
CA ASP A 127 -9.90 -1.41 -9.54
C ASP A 127 -9.41 -0.11 -10.16
N LYS A 128 -9.97 0.29 -11.32
CA LYS A 128 -9.59 1.54 -12.00
C LYS A 128 -9.87 2.80 -11.20
N SER A 129 -10.89 2.79 -10.34
CA SER A 129 -11.17 3.93 -9.46
C SER A 129 -10.18 4.05 -8.31
N TRP A 130 -9.50 2.95 -7.97
CA TRP A 130 -8.45 2.91 -6.97
C TRP A 130 -7.07 3.27 -7.52
N ASP A 131 -6.88 3.27 -8.85
CA ASP A 131 -5.57 3.60 -9.45
C ASP A 131 -5.08 5.00 -9.06
N VAL A 132 -5.98 5.98 -8.96
CA VAL A 132 -5.64 7.36 -8.53
C VAL A 132 -5.15 7.37 -7.08
N VAL A 133 -5.87 6.67 -6.18
CA VAL A 133 -5.48 6.54 -4.77
C VAL A 133 -4.15 5.80 -4.66
N CYS A 134 -3.99 4.72 -5.42
CA CYS A 134 -2.78 3.92 -5.47
C CYS A 134 -1.57 4.75 -5.92
N TYR A 135 -1.72 5.52 -7.01
CA TYR A 135 -0.69 6.42 -7.51
C TYR A 135 -0.27 7.48 -6.48
N ASN A 136 -1.23 8.15 -5.84
CA ASN A 136 -0.94 9.14 -4.81
C ASN A 136 -0.18 8.53 -3.63
N MET A 137 -0.57 7.33 -3.22
CA MET A 137 0.11 6.62 -2.13
C MET A 137 1.51 6.14 -2.52
N ILE A 138 1.70 5.59 -3.72
CA ILE A 138 3.02 5.19 -4.22
C ILE A 138 3.96 6.39 -4.26
N SER A 139 3.47 7.54 -4.75
CA SER A 139 4.24 8.79 -4.78
C SER A 139 4.64 9.23 -3.37
N TYR A 140 3.69 9.23 -2.43
CA TYR A 140 3.93 9.55 -1.02
C TYR A 140 4.95 8.62 -0.35
N PHE A 141 4.87 7.31 -0.59
CA PHE A 141 5.84 6.36 -0.03
C PHE A 141 7.24 6.53 -0.60
N LYS A 142 7.33 6.83 -1.90
CA LYS A 142 8.62 7.11 -2.54
C LYS A 142 9.30 8.33 -1.95
N GLU A 143 8.54 9.41 -1.69
CA GLU A 143 9.06 10.63 -1.06
C GLU A 143 9.49 10.41 0.39
N SER A 144 8.77 9.58 1.14
CA SER A 144 9.11 9.22 2.52
C SER A 144 10.23 8.17 2.64
N GLY A 145 10.74 7.64 1.52
CA GLY A 145 11.76 6.59 1.50
C GLY A 145 11.24 5.19 1.87
N LEU A 146 9.93 5.06 2.05
CA LEU A 146 9.24 3.79 2.29
C LEU A 146 9.12 3.04 0.96
N HIS A 147 9.63 1.81 0.93
CA HIS A 147 9.50 0.96 -0.25
C HIS A 147 8.10 0.33 -0.24
N ASN A 148 7.27 0.72 -1.20
CA ASN A 148 5.89 0.31 -1.25
C ASN A 148 5.69 -0.97 -2.06
N ALA A 149 4.76 -1.79 -1.57
CA ALA A 149 4.29 -3.02 -2.17
C ALA A 149 3.13 -2.81 -3.17
N LEU A 150 2.46 -1.65 -3.19
CA LEU A 150 1.31 -1.46 -4.07
C LEU A 150 1.70 -1.51 -5.54
N TYR A 151 1.09 -2.43 -6.29
CA TYR A 151 1.35 -2.62 -7.72
C TYR A 151 0.24 -2.02 -8.60
N ASP A 152 -1.02 -2.11 -8.18
CA ASP A 152 -2.21 -1.62 -8.90
C ASP A 152 -3.32 -1.13 -7.94
N GLY A 153 -4.42 -0.61 -8.49
CA GLY A 153 -5.60 -0.23 -7.71
C GLY A 153 -6.23 -1.38 -6.91
N ALA A 154 -6.15 -2.62 -7.40
CA ALA A 154 -6.68 -3.80 -6.71
C ALA A 154 -5.92 -4.09 -5.40
N ASP A 155 -4.60 -3.92 -5.40
CA ASP A 155 -3.79 -4.04 -4.18
C ASP A 155 -4.14 -2.94 -3.17
N CYS A 156 -4.44 -1.73 -3.66
CA CYS A 156 -4.88 -0.61 -2.83
C CYS A 156 -6.25 -0.86 -2.18
N HIS A 157 -7.21 -1.41 -2.95
CA HIS A 157 -8.51 -1.83 -2.43
C HIS A 157 -8.39 -2.98 -1.41
N SER A 158 -7.55 -3.97 -1.71
CA SER A 158 -7.25 -5.09 -0.80
C SER A 158 -6.63 -4.61 0.51
N LEU A 159 -5.72 -3.64 0.43
CA LEU A 159 -5.12 -3.01 1.60
C LEU A 159 -6.16 -2.30 2.46
N PHE A 160 -7.09 -1.57 1.83
CA PHE A 160 -8.20 -0.94 2.55
C PHE A 160 -9.08 -1.97 3.28
N GLN A 161 -9.47 -3.05 2.61
CA GLN A 161 -10.25 -4.13 3.24
C GLN A 161 -9.50 -4.79 4.40
N TRP A 162 -8.20 -5.03 4.24
CA TRP A 162 -7.36 -5.59 5.29
C TRP A 162 -7.27 -4.65 6.51
N LEU A 163 -7.07 -3.34 6.30
CA LEU A 163 -7.05 -2.34 7.38
C LEU A 163 -8.36 -2.24 8.16
N LEU A 164 -9.50 -2.44 7.48
CA LEU A 164 -10.81 -2.50 8.14
C LEU A 164 -10.97 -3.76 9.02
N LYS A 165 -10.26 -4.85 8.68
CA LYS A 165 -10.32 -6.14 9.39
C LYS A 165 -9.32 -6.23 10.55
N ASP A 166 -8.07 -5.84 10.32
CA ASP A 166 -6.94 -5.95 11.28
C ASP A 166 -7.22 -5.23 12.60
N ASN A 167 -7.95 -4.11 12.55
CA ASN A 167 -8.22 -3.30 13.73
C ASN A 167 -9.40 -3.82 14.59
N LYS A 168 -10.02 -4.96 14.24
CA LYS A 168 -10.99 -5.65 15.11
C LYS A 168 -10.30 -6.50 16.19
N ASP A 169 -9.02 -6.80 16.02
CA ASP A 169 -8.26 -7.72 16.88
C ASP A 169 -7.31 -7.00 17.86
N GLY A 170 -7.59 -5.72 18.14
CA GLY A 170 -6.79 -4.75 18.90
C GLY A 170 -5.86 -5.33 19.97
N LYS A 171 -4.58 -5.50 19.60
CA LYS A 171 -3.47 -5.67 20.56
C LYS A 171 -2.46 -4.56 20.32
N ILE A 172 -2.49 -3.57 21.20
CA ILE A 172 -1.49 -2.50 21.25
C ILE A 172 -0.26 -3.10 21.96
N ASP A 173 0.76 -3.47 21.20
CA ASP A 173 2.08 -3.82 21.75
C ASP A 173 2.83 -2.51 22.03
N ILE A 174 2.79 -2.06 23.28
CA ILE A 174 3.62 -0.97 23.77
C ILE A 174 4.98 -1.57 24.13
N GLN A 175 5.98 -1.35 23.28
CA GLN A 175 7.39 -1.56 23.66
C GLN A 175 7.82 -0.40 24.58
N THR A 176 7.81 -0.64 25.89
CA THR A 176 8.47 0.21 26.88
C THR A 176 9.90 -0.29 27.11
N ASP A 177 10.86 0.31 26.41
CA ASP A 177 12.28 0.24 26.78
C ASP A 177 12.87 1.65 26.79
N THR A 178 12.44 2.49 27.74
CA THR A 178 13.25 3.60 28.27
C THR A 178 12.68 4.09 29.60
N VAL A 179 13.55 4.34 30.59
CA VAL A 179 13.19 4.98 31.87
C VAL A 179 12.90 6.46 31.60
N GLU A 180 11.65 6.76 31.24
CA GLU A 180 11.12 8.12 31.21
C GLU A 180 10.25 8.37 32.46
N ASP A 181 10.27 9.62 32.96
CA ASP A 181 9.46 10.07 34.10
C ASP A 181 7.98 9.72 33.89
N ALA A 182 7.31 9.27 34.95
CA ALA A 182 5.90 8.89 34.95
C ALA A 182 5.00 10.01 34.39
N SER A 183 5.40 11.27 34.59
CA SER A 183 4.73 12.46 34.06
C SER A 183 4.76 12.50 32.52
N THR A 184 5.90 12.17 31.92
CA THR A 184 6.09 12.08 30.46
C THR A 184 5.39 10.85 29.85
N LEU A 185 5.34 9.73 30.56
CA LEU A 185 4.63 8.53 30.10
C LEU A 185 3.11 8.75 30.02
N LEU A 186 2.51 9.39 31.04
CA LEU A 186 1.07 9.71 31.03
C LEU A 186 0.71 10.71 29.92
N ALA A 187 1.58 11.69 29.66
CA ALA A 187 1.38 12.63 28.55
C ALA A 187 1.49 11.95 27.18
N LYS A 188 2.47 11.05 26.99
CA LYS A 188 2.59 10.25 25.76
C LYS A 188 1.39 9.32 25.56
N ASP A 189 0.94 8.64 26.61
CA ASP A 189 -0.24 7.75 26.56
C ASP A 189 -1.51 8.53 26.18
N ALA A 190 -1.71 9.72 26.74
CA ALA A 190 -2.82 10.59 26.36
C ALA A 190 -2.75 11.06 24.90
N ILE A 191 -1.56 11.39 24.40
CA ILE A 191 -1.33 11.78 23.00
C ILE A 191 -1.58 10.61 22.05
N ASP A 192 -1.07 9.43 22.37
CA ASP A 192 -1.21 8.24 21.52
C ASP A 192 -2.67 7.76 21.49
N LYS A 193 -3.37 7.81 22.62
CA LYS A 193 -4.81 7.54 22.69
C LYS A 193 -5.62 8.55 21.87
N SER A 194 -5.25 9.83 21.92
CA SER A 194 -5.86 10.88 21.10
C SER A 194 -5.67 10.60 19.61
N LYS A 195 -4.44 10.31 19.17
CA LYS A 195 -4.13 9.94 17.78
C LYS A 195 -4.93 8.72 17.31
N LEU A 196 -5.10 7.73 18.18
CA LEU A 196 -5.90 6.55 17.88
C LEU A 196 -7.37 6.90 17.59
N ILE A 197 -7.98 7.77 18.40
CA ILE A 197 -9.36 8.23 18.20
C ILE A 197 -9.52 8.95 16.85
N TYR A 198 -8.57 9.84 16.51
CA TYR A 198 -8.59 10.52 15.21
C TYR A 198 -8.46 9.56 14.04
N LEU A 199 -7.60 8.55 14.17
CA LEU A 199 -7.42 7.52 13.15
C LEU A 199 -8.68 6.68 12.96
N GLU A 200 -9.33 6.27 14.05
CA GLU A 200 -10.60 5.53 14.01
C GLU A 200 -11.71 6.35 13.34
N THR A 201 -11.80 7.64 13.68
CA THR A 201 -12.75 8.58 13.07
C THR A 201 -12.49 8.73 11.57
N ALA A 202 -11.23 8.88 11.16
CA ALA A 202 -10.85 8.99 9.76
C ALA A 202 -11.17 7.70 8.98
N ARG A 203 -10.91 6.54 9.59
CA ARG A 203 -11.27 5.23 9.04
C ARG A 203 -12.77 5.11 8.82
N GLU A 204 -13.59 5.43 9.82
CA GLU A 204 -15.04 5.37 9.71
C GLU A 204 -15.55 6.29 8.61
N LYS A 205 -15.03 7.52 8.53
CA LYS A 205 -15.38 8.46 7.48
C LYS A 205 -15.01 7.94 6.09
N ALA A 206 -13.81 7.36 5.93
CA ALA A 206 -13.38 6.77 4.66
C ALA A 206 -14.27 5.59 4.27
N TYR A 207 -14.65 4.73 5.22
CA TYR A 207 -15.57 3.62 5.00
C TYR A 207 -16.96 4.07 4.57
N LEU A 208 -17.54 5.07 5.25
CA LEU A 208 -18.85 5.61 4.88
C LEU A 208 -18.84 6.24 3.48
N ILE A 209 -17.78 6.97 3.14
CA ILE A 209 -17.64 7.56 1.80
C ILE A 209 -17.47 6.48 0.73
N TYR A 210 -16.70 5.43 1.01
CA TYR A 210 -16.58 4.28 0.11
C TYR A 210 -17.95 3.64 -0.15
N LEU A 211 -18.72 3.34 0.91
CA LEU A 211 -20.08 2.78 0.77
C LEU A 211 -21.02 3.70 -0.01
N GLN A 212 -20.97 5.01 0.25
CA GLN A 212 -21.76 5.99 -0.48
C GLN A 212 -21.40 6.00 -1.98
N SER A 213 -20.11 5.92 -2.29
CA SER A 213 -19.59 5.93 -3.66
C SER A 213 -19.96 4.64 -4.40
N GLU A 214 -19.90 3.51 -3.70
CA GLU A 214 -20.33 2.21 -4.20
C GLU A 214 -21.83 2.17 -4.48
N ASN A 215 -22.67 2.64 -3.54
CA ASN A 215 -24.11 2.73 -3.75
C ASN A 215 -24.45 3.65 -4.94
N SER A 216 -23.81 4.82 -5.01
CA SER A 216 -24.01 5.77 -6.13
C SER A 216 -23.64 5.15 -7.48
N TYR A 217 -22.56 4.35 -7.52
CA TYR A 217 -22.15 3.62 -8.71
C TYR A 217 -23.18 2.57 -9.14
N TRP A 218 -23.67 1.75 -8.22
CA TRP A 218 -24.64 0.69 -8.54
C TRP A 218 -26.00 1.26 -8.95
N VAL A 219 -26.50 2.30 -8.28
CA VAL A 219 -27.73 3.01 -8.68
C VAL A 219 -27.60 3.60 -10.08
N LYS A 220 -26.43 4.16 -10.43
CA LYS A 220 -26.19 4.70 -11.78
C LYS A 220 -26.11 3.60 -12.83
N LYS A 221 -25.55 2.43 -12.49
CA LYS A 221 -25.31 1.32 -13.42
C LYS A 221 -26.55 0.43 -13.62
N TYR A 222 -27.37 0.28 -12.59
CA TYR A 222 -28.60 -0.51 -12.57
C TYR A 222 -29.72 0.28 -11.87
N PRO A 223 -30.26 1.34 -12.50
CA PRO A 223 -31.29 2.18 -11.91
C PRO A 223 -32.57 1.40 -11.54
N GLU A 224 -32.83 0.28 -12.19
CA GLU A 224 -33.97 -0.61 -11.94
C GLU A 224 -33.92 -1.31 -10.56
N LEU A 225 -32.75 -1.41 -9.93
CA LEU A 225 -32.58 -2.02 -8.60
C LEU A 225 -32.80 -1.01 -7.45
N ALA A 226 -33.00 0.27 -7.76
CA ALA A 226 -33.11 1.35 -6.77
C ALA A 226 -34.56 1.68 -6.35
N GLN A 227 -35.52 0.80 -6.66
CA GLN A 227 -36.95 0.95 -6.32
C GLN A 227 -37.31 0.39 -4.95
#